data_AF-A0A966XKY2-F1
#
_entry.id   AF-A0A966XKY2-F1
#
_cell.length_a   1.000
_cell.length_b   1.000
_cell.length_c   1.000
_cell.angle_alpha   90.00
_cell.angle_beta   90.00
_cell.angle_gamma   90.00
#
_symmetry.space_group_name_H-M   'P 1'
#
loop_
_entity.id
_entity.type
_entity.pdbx_description
1 polymer ?
#
loop_
_entity_poly.entity_id
_entity_poly.type
_entity_poly.pdbx_seq_one_letter_code
_entity_poly.pdbx_strand_id
1 'polypeptide(L)'
;MITKLLRRLRRFDHHVVSVDAQRATTSIIVAAVVFFVPLYSAWQVANTAASAATPALTTDVTGGMPAEPLFSVRRIAQTAALEARVATVRQRLSSVATQLPEQSCLLARADARVVASVRADEAVIPASNMKVLVAAAALDILGEDFRYETRLLGNQVGGVVAGNLWLVGGGDP
;
A
#
# COMPACT_ATOMS: atom_id res chain seq x y z
N MET A 1 17.70 -16.78 3.09
CA MET A 1 16.83 -17.05 4.27
C MET A 1 16.64 -18.56 4.52
N ILE A 2 16.43 -19.36 3.47
CA ILE A 2 16.21 -20.82 3.52
C ILE A 2 17.38 -21.61 4.15
N THR A 3 18.64 -21.23 3.89
CA THR A 3 19.84 -21.91 4.44
C THR A 3 20.02 -21.76 5.95
N LYS A 4 19.59 -20.63 6.54
CA LYS A 4 19.57 -20.46 8.01
C LYS A 4 18.48 -21.31 8.66
N LEU A 5 17.32 -21.44 7.99
CA LEU A 5 16.22 -22.27 8.45
C LEU A 5 16.59 -23.77 8.42
N LEU A 6 17.20 -24.23 7.32
CA LEU A 6 17.65 -25.63 7.18
C LEU A 6 18.75 -26.00 8.21
N ARG A 7 19.66 -25.08 8.54
CA ARG A 7 20.65 -25.31 9.62
C ARG A 7 20.02 -25.36 11.01
N ARG A 8 18.94 -24.60 11.27
CA ARG A 8 18.21 -24.66 12.54
C ARG A 8 17.40 -25.96 12.67
N LEU A 9 16.75 -26.40 11.58
CA LEU A 9 16.03 -27.67 11.54
C LEU A 9 16.96 -28.87 11.77
N ARG A 10 18.14 -28.90 11.13
CA ARG A 10 19.13 -29.98 11.35
C ARG A 10 19.70 -30.02 12.76
N ARG A 11 19.86 -28.86 13.43
CA ARG A 11 20.28 -28.84 14.85
C ARG A 11 19.18 -29.33 15.78
N PHE A 12 17.93 -29.00 15.48
CA PHE A 12 16.78 -29.46 16.25
C PHE A 12 16.66 -30.99 16.18
N ASP A 13 16.82 -31.55 14.98
CA ASP A 13 16.79 -33.00 14.73
C ASP A 13 17.85 -33.75 15.57
N HIS A 14 19.08 -33.22 15.60
CA HIS A 14 20.17 -33.81 16.38
C HIS A 14 19.99 -33.70 17.90
N HIS A 15 19.22 -32.70 18.37
CA HIS A 15 18.90 -32.50 19.78
C HIS A 15 17.73 -33.38 20.24
N VAL A 16 16.79 -33.70 19.36
CA VAL A 16 15.68 -34.62 19.64
C VAL A 16 16.17 -36.07 19.76
N VAL A 17 17.24 -36.42 19.03
CA VAL A 17 17.82 -37.78 19.04
C VAL A 17 18.72 -38.05 20.26
N SER A 18 19.27 -37.03 20.92
CA SER A 18 20.23 -37.19 22.04
C SER A 18 19.61 -37.10 23.43
N VAL A 19 18.30 -36.89 23.55
CA VAL A 19 17.60 -36.71 24.82
C VAL A 19 16.67 -37.90 25.05
N ASP A 20 16.54 -38.35 26.31
CA ASP A 20 15.63 -39.44 26.72
C ASP A 20 14.32 -39.41 25.94
N ALA A 21 13.91 -40.55 25.39
CA ALA A 21 12.74 -40.67 24.51
C ALA A 21 11.46 -40.05 25.11
N GLN A 22 11.33 -40.06 26.43
CA GLN A 22 10.24 -39.40 27.15
C GLN A 22 10.24 -37.87 27.03
N ARG A 23 11.41 -37.22 27.04
CA ARG A 23 11.51 -35.75 26.91
C ARG A 23 11.31 -35.27 25.47
N ALA A 24 11.77 -36.07 24.51
CA ALA A 24 11.54 -35.83 23.08
C ALA A 24 10.05 -35.91 22.74
N THR A 25 9.37 -36.95 23.21
CA THR A 25 7.92 -37.12 23.01
C THR A 25 7.12 -35.99 23.68
N THR A 26 7.45 -35.59 24.91
CA THR A 26 6.77 -34.44 25.53
C THR A 26 6.99 -33.13 24.78
N SER A 27 8.19 -32.89 24.25
CA SER A 27 8.48 -31.64 23.51
C SER A 27 7.72 -31.58 22.18
N ILE A 28 7.60 -32.70 21.48
CA ILE A 28 6.81 -32.80 20.23
C ILE A 28 5.32 -32.60 20.52
N ILE A 29 4.80 -33.21 21.58
CA ILE A 29 3.40 -33.04 21.97
C ILE A 29 3.12 -31.58 22.33
N VAL A 30 3.98 -30.94 23.12
CA VAL A 30 3.82 -29.52 23.48
C VAL A 30 3.88 -28.63 22.25
N ALA A 31 4.84 -28.84 21.34
CA ALA A 31 4.92 -28.07 20.10
C ALA A 31 3.70 -28.26 19.20
N ALA A 32 3.19 -29.50 19.10
CA ALA A 32 1.97 -29.81 18.36
C ALA A 32 0.77 -29.10 18.96
N VAL A 33 0.57 -29.17 20.29
CA VAL A 33 -0.53 -28.49 20.99
C VAL A 33 -0.45 -26.98 20.82
N VAL A 34 0.73 -26.38 20.98
CA VAL A 34 0.93 -24.92 20.83
C VAL A 34 0.62 -24.42 19.42
N PHE A 35 0.80 -25.24 18.39
CA PHE A 35 0.42 -24.86 17.01
C PHE A 35 -1.03 -25.21 16.67
N PHE A 36 -1.48 -26.41 17.00
CA PHE A 36 -2.77 -26.92 16.54
C PHE A 36 -3.95 -26.28 17.27
N VAL A 37 -3.81 -25.99 18.57
CA VAL A 37 -4.88 -25.36 19.35
C VAL A 37 -5.22 -23.95 18.85
N PRO A 38 -4.27 -23.00 18.68
CA PRO A 38 -4.61 -21.69 18.14
C PRO A 38 -5.14 -21.76 16.71
N LEU A 39 -4.58 -22.62 15.85
CA LEU A 39 -5.08 -22.79 14.48
C LEU A 39 -6.53 -23.30 14.46
N TYR A 40 -6.83 -24.32 15.28
CA TYR A 40 -8.16 -24.89 15.39
C TYR A 40 -9.16 -23.89 16.00
N SER A 41 -8.72 -23.11 16.99
CA SER A 41 -9.54 -22.05 17.59
C SER A 41 -9.83 -20.92 16.58
N ALA A 42 -8.85 -20.51 15.78
CA ALA A 42 -9.03 -19.52 14.73
C ALA A 42 -9.99 -20.05 13.63
N TRP A 43 -9.88 -21.33 13.28
CA TRP A 43 -10.79 -21.97 12.33
C TRP A 43 -12.23 -22.05 12.86
N GLN A 44 -12.42 -22.41 14.13
CA GLN A 44 -13.72 -22.40 14.82
C GLN A 44 -14.33 -20.99 14.85
N VAL A 45 -13.53 -19.96 15.16
CA VAL A 45 -13.99 -18.56 15.16
C VAL A 45 -14.38 -18.10 13.75
N ALA A 46 -13.62 -18.48 12.71
CA ALA A 46 -13.95 -18.14 11.33
C ALA A 46 -15.28 -18.78 10.88
N ASN A 47 -15.51 -20.06 11.21
CA ASN A 47 -16.75 -20.75 10.86
C ASN A 47 -17.96 -20.22 11.64
N THR A 48 -17.79 -19.91 12.93
CA THR A 48 -18.86 -19.31 13.74
C THR A 48 -19.16 -17.88 13.31
N ALA A 49 -18.15 -17.08 12.95
CA ALA A 49 -18.34 -15.75 12.38
C ALA A 49 -19.04 -15.79 11.01
N ALA A 50 -18.71 -16.76 10.15
CA ALA A 50 -19.42 -16.99 8.90
C ALA A 50 -20.89 -17.40 9.13
N SER A 51 -21.17 -18.13 10.22
CA SER A 51 -22.53 -18.55 10.60
C SER A 51 -23.32 -17.45 11.32
N ALA A 52 -22.61 -16.48 11.94
CA ALA A 52 -23.17 -15.31 12.61
C ALA A 52 -23.40 -14.13 11.65
N ALA A 53 -23.03 -14.27 10.37
CA ALA A 53 -23.55 -13.41 9.33
C ALA A 53 -25.05 -13.71 9.19
N THR A 54 -25.87 -13.07 10.04
CA THR A 54 -27.27 -12.82 9.71
C THR A 54 -27.26 -12.30 8.29
N PRO A 55 -27.87 -13.00 7.32
CA PRO A 55 -28.04 -12.39 6.00
C PRO A 55 -28.70 -11.06 6.31
N ALA A 56 -28.06 -9.97 5.88
CA ALA A 56 -28.77 -8.72 5.82
C ALA A 56 -30.01 -9.06 5.01
N LEU A 57 -31.16 -9.08 5.69
CA LEU A 57 -32.44 -8.94 5.03
C LEU A 57 -32.26 -7.59 4.35
N THR A 58 -31.76 -7.63 3.11
CA THR A 58 -32.13 -6.63 2.13
C THR A 58 -33.63 -6.63 2.26
N THR A 59 -34.17 -5.63 2.97
CA THR A 59 -35.54 -5.20 2.74
C THR A 59 -35.62 -5.20 1.25
N ASP A 60 -36.35 -6.17 0.70
CA ASP A 60 -36.56 -6.28 -0.71
C ASP A 60 -37.13 -4.91 -1.04
N VAL A 61 -36.29 -4.05 -1.63
CA VAL A 61 -36.76 -2.79 -2.13
C VAL A 61 -37.53 -3.25 -3.34
N THR A 62 -38.77 -3.67 -3.11
CA THR A 62 -39.86 -3.62 -4.07
C THR A 62 -40.16 -2.14 -4.34
N GLY A 63 -39.13 -1.33 -4.57
CA GLY A 63 -39.21 -0.30 -5.58
C GLY A 63 -39.51 -1.07 -6.84
N GLY A 64 -40.68 -0.81 -7.42
CA GLY A 64 -41.27 -1.61 -8.48
C GLY A 64 -40.26 -1.97 -9.57
N MET A 65 -40.56 -3.06 -10.30
CA MET A 65 -39.77 -3.53 -11.44
C MET A 65 -39.05 -2.36 -12.11
N PRO A 66 -37.71 -2.37 -12.23
CA PRO A 66 -36.97 -1.25 -12.77
C PRO A 66 -37.65 -0.80 -14.07
N ALA A 67 -38.23 0.40 -14.04
CA ALA A 67 -39.17 0.83 -15.08
C ALA A 67 -38.53 0.93 -16.47
N GLU A 68 -37.20 0.90 -16.53
CA GLU A 68 -36.45 0.82 -17.77
C GLU A 68 -35.95 -0.61 -18.06
N PRO A 69 -36.35 -1.19 -19.20
CA PRO A 69 -35.80 -2.44 -19.71
C PRO A 69 -34.27 -2.39 -19.81
N LEU A 70 -33.61 -3.54 -19.62
CA LEU A 70 -32.14 -3.66 -19.74
C LEU A 70 -31.58 -3.16 -21.07
N PHE A 71 -32.36 -3.29 -22.15
CA PHE A 71 -32.04 -2.79 -23.49
C PHE A 71 -32.67 -1.43 -23.81
N SER A 72 -32.99 -0.61 -22.80
CA SER A 72 -33.43 0.76 -23.02
C SER A 72 -32.37 1.56 -23.78
N VAL A 73 -32.79 2.23 -24.85
CA VAL A 73 -31.96 3.16 -25.63
C VAL A 73 -31.30 4.20 -24.71
N ARG A 74 -31.94 4.59 -23.61
CA ARG A 74 -31.38 5.53 -22.63
C ARG A 74 -30.16 4.97 -21.88
N ARG A 75 -30.18 3.68 -21.52
CA ARG A 75 -29.03 3.00 -20.88
C ARG A 75 -27.91 2.77 -21.89
N ILE A 76 -28.24 2.33 -23.09
CA ILE A 76 -27.26 2.10 -24.18
C ILE A 76 -26.63 3.42 -24.63
N ALA A 77 -27.39 4.52 -24.65
CA ALA A 77 -26.89 5.84 -25.01
C ALA A 77 -25.83 6.35 -24.02
N GLN A 78 -25.98 6.09 -22.72
CA GLN A 78 -24.98 6.48 -21.72
C GLN A 78 -23.68 5.69 -21.85
N THR A 79 -23.77 4.37 -22.04
CA THR A 79 -22.58 3.54 -22.24
C THR A 79 -21.89 3.86 -23.57
N ALA A 80 -22.66 4.02 -24.65
CA ALA A 80 -22.13 4.39 -25.96
C ALA A 80 -21.53 5.80 -25.95
N ALA A 81 -22.14 6.76 -25.25
CA ALA A 81 -21.57 8.11 -25.10
C ALA A 81 -20.26 8.09 -24.30
N LEU A 82 -20.16 7.26 -23.26
CA LEU A 82 -18.91 7.09 -22.50
C LEU A 82 -17.83 6.46 -23.38
N GLU A 83 -18.15 5.42 -24.15
CA GLU A 83 -17.21 4.80 -25.08
C GLU A 83 -16.76 5.75 -26.19
N ALA A 84 -17.67 6.52 -26.77
CA ALA A 84 -17.35 7.55 -27.77
C ALA A 84 -16.43 8.63 -27.18
N ARG A 85 -16.66 9.05 -25.92
CA ARG A 85 -15.78 9.98 -25.19
C ARG A 85 -14.38 9.40 -24.97
N VAL A 86 -14.30 8.16 -24.47
CA VAL A 86 -13.00 7.48 -24.25
C VAL A 86 -12.27 7.27 -25.58
N ALA A 87 -12.97 6.90 -26.65
CA ALA A 87 -12.41 6.77 -27.99
C ALA A 87 -11.84 8.11 -28.48
N THR A 88 -12.56 9.21 -28.27
CA THR A 88 -12.08 10.56 -28.60
C THR A 88 -10.81 10.92 -27.83
N VAL A 89 -10.79 10.65 -26.51
CA VAL A 89 -9.61 10.90 -25.67
C VAL A 89 -8.43 10.06 -26.13
N ARG A 90 -8.64 8.76 -26.41
CA ARG A 90 -7.61 7.87 -26.93
C ARG A 90 -7.06 8.35 -28.27
N GLN A 91 -7.92 8.80 -29.18
CA GLN A 91 -7.50 9.35 -30.46
C GLN A 91 -6.61 10.59 -30.28
N ARG A 92 -7.00 11.52 -29.40
CA ARG A 92 -6.17 12.71 -29.10
C ARG A 92 -4.84 12.33 -28.45
N LEU A 93 -4.86 11.43 -27.47
CA LEU A 93 -3.64 10.95 -26.80
C LEU A 93 -2.71 10.21 -27.77
N SER A 94 -3.24 9.48 -28.75
CA SER A 94 -2.43 8.82 -29.77
C SER A 94 -1.65 9.81 -30.64
N SER A 95 -2.25 10.96 -30.98
CA SER A 95 -1.56 12.02 -31.73
C SER A 95 -0.44 12.67 -30.92
N VAL A 96 -0.62 12.83 -29.61
CA VAL A 96 0.43 13.31 -28.71
C VAL A 96 1.53 12.28 -28.55
N ALA A 97 1.17 11.00 -28.40
CA ALA A 97 2.11 9.90 -28.26
C ALA A 97 3.12 9.84 -29.44
N THR A 98 2.66 10.11 -30.66
CA THR A 98 3.56 10.13 -31.84
C THR A 98 4.54 11.30 -31.87
N GLN A 99 4.31 12.35 -31.07
CA GLN A 99 5.17 13.52 -30.98
C GLN A 99 6.16 13.44 -29.81
N LEU A 100 6.03 12.41 -28.95
CA LEU A 100 6.89 12.27 -27.78
C LEU A 100 8.31 11.85 -28.20
N PRO A 101 9.35 12.47 -27.61
CA PRO A 101 10.72 11.99 -27.75
C PRO A 101 10.88 10.54 -27.27
N GLU A 102 11.91 9.84 -27.75
CA GLU A 102 12.19 8.46 -27.35
C GLU A 102 12.37 8.31 -25.83
N GLN A 103 12.96 9.30 -25.17
CA GLN A 103 13.20 9.31 -23.71
C GLN A 103 12.01 9.79 -22.88
N SER A 104 10.79 9.68 -23.42
CA SER A 104 9.55 10.08 -22.75
C SER A 104 8.59 8.91 -22.61
N CYS A 105 7.80 8.91 -21.55
CA CYS A 105 6.75 7.92 -21.30
C CYS A 105 5.38 8.61 -21.13
N LEU A 106 4.30 7.89 -21.43
CA LEU A 106 2.93 8.36 -21.21
C LEU A 106 2.06 7.22 -20.68
N LEU A 107 1.40 7.46 -19.57
CA LEU A 107 0.36 6.59 -19.04
C LEU A 107 -0.87 7.43 -18.70
N ALA A 108 -2.01 7.10 -19.31
CA ALA A 108 -3.29 7.72 -19.00
C ALA A 108 -4.26 6.64 -18.55
N ARG A 109 -4.82 6.79 -17.35
CA ARG A 109 -5.83 5.89 -16.79
C ARG A 109 -7.10 6.68 -16.46
N ALA A 110 -8.24 6.09 -16.81
CA ALA A 110 -9.55 6.50 -16.32
C ALA A 110 -10.05 5.37 -15.41
N ASP A 111 -10.06 5.64 -14.10
CA ASP A 111 -10.30 4.64 -13.05
C ASP A 111 -9.37 3.41 -13.19
N ALA A 112 -9.96 2.23 -13.33
CA ALA A 112 -9.23 0.98 -13.54
C ALA A 112 -8.80 0.73 -15.00
N ARG A 113 -9.18 1.60 -15.96
CA ARG A 113 -8.94 1.37 -17.39
C ARG A 113 -7.78 2.21 -17.91
N VAL A 114 -6.85 1.55 -18.59
CA VAL A 114 -5.77 2.22 -19.33
C VAL A 114 -6.34 2.77 -20.64
N VAL A 115 -6.24 4.08 -20.83
CA VAL A 115 -6.71 4.80 -22.03
C VAL A 115 -5.59 4.92 -23.05
N ALA A 116 -4.37 5.20 -22.59
CA ALA A 116 -3.14 5.22 -23.39
C ALA A 116 -1.95 4.74 -22.55
N SER A 117 -1.01 4.04 -23.20
CA SER A 117 0.25 3.59 -22.61
C SER A 117 1.35 3.62 -23.66
N VAL A 118 2.44 4.31 -23.37
CA VAL A 118 3.64 4.42 -24.20
C VAL A 118 4.84 4.35 -23.27
N ARG A 119 5.64 3.29 -23.37
CA ARG A 119 6.86 3.06 -22.54
C ARG A 119 6.60 3.31 -21.05
N ALA A 120 5.44 2.91 -20.55
CA ALA A 120 5.00 3.29 -19.20
C ALA A 120 5.89 2.72 -18.07
N ASP A 121 6.56 1.59 -18.34
CA ASP A 121 7.45 0.92 -17.39
C ASP A 121 8.93 1.27 -17.60
N GLU A 122 9.24 2.18 -18.55
CA GLU A 122 10.61 2.59 -18.84
C GLU A 122 11.08 3.67 -17.88
N ALA A 123 12.29 3.51 -17.34
CA ALA A 123 12.89 4.50 -16.47
C ALA A 123 13.29 5.73 -17.29
N VAL A 124 12.71 6.89 -16.95
CA VAL A 124 13.03 8.19 -17.55
C VAL A 124 13.66 9.12 -16.52
N ILE A 125 14.35 10.16 -16.97
CA ILE A 125 14.90 11.21 -16.10
C ILE A 125 13.74 12.14 -15.67
N PRO A 126 13.33 12.19 -14.39
CA PRO A 126 12.15 12.94 -13.98
C PRO A 126 12.38 14.46 -13.91
N ALA A 127 13.64 14.91 -13.88
CA ALA A 127 14.00 16.31 -13.63
C ALA A 127 13.25 16.88 -12.42
N SER A 128 12.66 18.08 -12.53
CA SER A 128 11.90 18.70 -11.44
C SER A 128 10.63 17.95 -11.06
N ASN A 129 10.14 16.98 -11.84
CA ASN A 129 9.02 16.13 -11.42
C ASN A 129 9.38 15.28 -10.19
N MET A 130 10.69 15.09 -9.91
CA MET A 130 11.16 14.47 -8.67
C MET A 130 10.63 15.19 -7.42
N LYS A 131 10.35 16.49 -7.51
CA LYS A 131 9.78 17.28 -6.40
C LYS A 131 8.41 16.77 -5.95
N VAL A 132 7.63 16.12 -6.82
CA VAL A 132 6.34 15.52 -6.44
C VAL A 132 6.54 14.39 -5.43
N LEU A 133 7.53 13.52 -5.68
CA LEU A 133 7.85 12.42 -4.77
C LEU A 133 8.45 12.94 -3.46
N VAL A 134 9.34 13.93 -3.54
CA VAL A 134 9.94 14.55 -2.35
C VAL A 134 8.87 15.27 -1.51
N ALA A 135 7.94 15.99 -2.13
CA ALA A 135 6.85 16.66 -1.43
C ALA A 135 5.91 15.66 -0.75
N ALA A 136 5.55 14.57 -1.43
CA ALA A 136 4.73 13.51 -0.85
C ALA A 136 5.43 12.88 0.38
N ALA A 137 6.72 12.57 0.26
CA ALA A 137 7.50 12.04 1.38
C ALA A 137 7.65 13.05 2.53
N ALA A 138 7.85 14.33 2.22
CA ALA A 138 7.94 15.38 3.23
C ALA A 138 6.63 15.54 4.00
N LEU A 139 5.48 15.53 3.32
CA LEU A 139 4.18 15.59 3.96
C LEU A 139 3.89 14.36 4.84
N ASP A 140 4.26 13.16 4.37
CA ASP A 140 4.06 11.90 5.12
C ASP A 140 4.96 11.82 6.37
N ILE A 141 6.22 12.25 6.25
CA ILE A 141 7.21 12.11 7.33
C ILE A 141 7.16 13.30 8.30
N LEU A 142 7.08 14.52 7.79
CA LEU A 142 7.17 15.75 8.60
C LEU A 142 5.79 16.27 9.02
N GLY A 143 4.76 16.02 8.22
CA GLY A 143 3.44 16.62 8.38
C GLY A 143 3.32 17.99 7.71
N GLU A 144 2.08 18.43 7.49
CA GLU A 144 1.77 19.72 6.84
C GLU A 144 2.13 20.94 7.71
N ASP A 145 2.15 20.77 9.03
CA ASP A 145 2.45 21.82 10.00
C ASP A 145 3.94 21.95 10.34
N PHE A 146 4.81 21.14 9.73
CA PHE A 146 6.24 21.17 10.02
C PHE A 146 6.85 22.56 9.76
N ARG A 147 7.66 23.02 10.71
CA ARG A 147 8.43 24.26 10.62
C ARG A 147 9.90 23.96 10.92
N TYR A 148 10.79 24.49 10.09
CA TYR A 148 12.21 24.49 10.40
C TYR A 148 12.48 25.41 11.60
N GLU A 149 13.42 25.01 12.46
CA GLU A 149 13.83 25.82 13.61
C GLU A 149 15.29 26.25 13.47
N THR A 150 15.54 27.55 13.60
CA THR A 150 16.90 28.09 13.76
C THR A 150 17.07 28.55 15.20
N ARG A 151 18.10 28.02 15.88
CA ARG A 151 18.30 28.20 17.33
C ARG A 151 19.57 28.97 17.62
N LEU A 152 19.54 29.77 18.67
CA LEU A 152 20.72 30.43 19.23
C LEU A 152 21.08 29.74 20.54
N LEU A 153 22.28 29.16 20.63
CA LEU A 153 22.75 28.42 21.79
C LEU A 153 23.96 29.12 22.39
N GLY A 154 24.04 29.21 23.72
CA GLY A 154 25.17 29.81 24.43
C GLY A 154 25.00 29.65 25.93
N ASN A 155 26.09 29.82 26.69
CA ASN A 155 26.03 29.74 28.14
C ASN A 155 25.77 31.14 28.73
N GLN A 156 24.52 31.50 28.97
CA GLN A 156 24.16 32.79 29.54
C GLN A 156 24.32 32.80 31.07
N VAL A 157 25.12 33.72 31.57
CA VAL A 157 25.29 33.99 33.00
C VAL A 157 24.89 35.44 33.26
N GLY A 158 23.66 35.63 33.77
CA GLY A 158 23.06 36.95 33.93
C GLY A 158 22.86 37.66 32.58
N GLY A 159 23.44 38.86 32.44
CA GLY A 159 23.40 39.64 31.19
C GLY A 159 24.53 39.34 30.20
N VAL A 160 25.41 38.38 30.49
CA VAL A 160 26.61 38.09 29.69
C VAL A 160 26.56 36.65 29.17
N VAL A 161 26.93 36.44 27.90
CA VAL A 161 27.16 35.09 27.37
C VAL A 161 28.61 34.71 27.68
N ALA A 162 28.79 33.70 28.52
CA ALA A 162 30.10 33.18 28.90
C ALA A 162 30.62 32.21 27.83
N GLY A 163 31.62 32.64 27.08
CA GLY A 163 32.22 31.86 26.00
C GLY A 163 31.52 32.07 24.67
N ASN A 164 31.33 30.98 23.91
CA ASN A 164 30.81 31.07 22.54
C ASN A 164 29.29 31.17 22.50
N LEU A 165 28.81 31.84 21.45
CA LEU A 165 27.41 31.87 21.04
C LEU A 165 27.32 31.20 19.66
N TRP A 166 26.43 30.23 19.52
CA TRP A 166 26.25 29.45 18.30
C TRP A 166 24.89 29.73 17.67
N LEU A 167 24.88 30.05 16.38
CA LEU A 167 23.68 30.03 15.55
C LEU A 167 23.59 28.67 14.87
N VAL A 168 22.55 27.90 15.19
CA VAL A 168 22.33 26.54 14.71
C VAL A 168 21.11 26.54 13.79
N GLY A 169 21.36 26.48 12.48
CA GLY A 169 20.30 26.37 11.47
C GLY A 169 19.67 24.97 11.45
N GLY A 170 18.35 24.91 11.29
CA GLY A 170 17.59 23.67 11.15
C GLY A 170 17.31 23.25 9.71
N GLY A 171 17.73 24.06 8.72
CA GLY A 171 17.47 23.81 7.30
C GLY A 171 16.35 24.65 6.68
N ASP A 172 16.01 25.79 7.30
CA ASP A 172 15.13 26.80 6.69
C ASP A 172 15.81 27.38 5.42
N PRO A 173 15.25 27.18 4.21
CA PRO A 173 15.93 27.43 2.93
C PRO A 173 15.91 28.88 2.43
#